data_AF-A0AAV4HUN4-F1
#
_entry.id   AF-A0AAV4HUN4-F1
#
_cell.length_a   1.000
_cell.length_b   1.000
_cell.length_c   1.000
_cell.angle_alpha   90.00
_cell.angle_beta   90.00
_cell.angle_gamma   90.00
#
_symmetry.space_group_name_H-M   'P 1'
#
loop_
_entity.id
_entity.type
_entity.pdbx_description
1 polymer ?
#
loop_
_entity_poly.entity_id
_entity_poly.type
_entity_poly.pdbx_seq_one_letter_code
_entity_poly.pdbx_strand_id
1 'polypeptide(L)'
;MFGLTFPFTFYNVYKAYKDKTGKMLSFLEAMRPLVSTLTLFTLMIHWSYISSIDIVQSQPRLYYWTVGTAFSHIACHLIIAQMSSTRCELINQSLLPLFTIVALVQFLTLNDVEVYLLWAYCIYITLKHVLFGIGVVKEMCEHFNIQAFSIPKVSVQ
;
A
#
# COMPACT_ATOMS: atom_id res chain seq x y z
N MET A 1 14.06 -20.94 12.52
CA MET A 1 13.32 -20.98 11.22
C MET A 1 13.69 -19.83 10.28
N PHE A 2 13.94 -18.61 10.79
CA PHE A 2 14.38 -17.47 9.96
C PHE A 2 15.78 -17.63 9.31
N GLY A 3 16.75 -18.26 9.98
CA GLY A 3 18.14 -18.31 9.49
C GLY A 3 18.41 -19.15 8.22
N LEU A 4 17.51 -20.05 7.82
CA LEU A 4 17.73 -20.96 6.67
C LEU A 4 17.14 -20.43 5.36
N THR A 5 16.06 -19.65 5.41
CA THR A 5 15.39 -19.13 4.21
C THR A 5 16.08 -17.91 3.64
N PHE A 6 16.56 -16.98 4.47
CA PHE A 6 17.29 -15.80 4.00
C PHE A 6 18.49 -16.12 3.09
N PRO A 7 19.45 -16.99 3.47
CA PRO A 7 20.60 -17.27 2.61
C PRO A 7 20.20 -17.93 1.29
N PHE A 8 19.21 -18.82 1.29
CA PHE A 8 18.68 -19.42 0.06
C PHE A 8 17.99 -18.40 -0.86
N THR A 9 17.22 -17.47 -0.29
CA THR A 9 16.59 -16.40 -1.06
C THR A 9 17.63 -15.47 -1.67
N PHE A 10 18.65 -15.07 -0.90
CA PHE A 10 19.75 -14.25 -1.42
C PHE A 10 20.53 -14.98 -2.52
N TYR A 11 20.82 -16.26 -2.35
CA TYR A 11 21.49 -17.07 -3.37
C TYR A 11 20.66 -17.20 -4.64
N ASN A 12 19.34 -17.43 -4.53
CA ASN A 12 18.43 -17.49 -5.68
C ASN A 12 18.31 -16.15 -6.39
N VAL A 13 18.26 -15.03 -5.65
CA VAL A 13 18.29 -13.69 -6.25
C VAL A 13 19.61 -13.47 -6.98
N TYR A 14 20.75 -13.76 -6.35
CA TYR A 14 22.08 -13.63 -6.98
C TYR A 14 22.19 -14.47 -8.26
N LYS A 15 21.76 -15.73 -8.22
CA LYS A 15 21.75 -16.62 -9.38
C LYS A 15 20.82 -16.13 -10.49
N ALA A 16 19.62 -15.65 -10.15
CA ALA A 16 18.68 -15.08 -11.12
C ALA A 16 19.22 -13.80 -11.80
N TYR A 17 20.02 -12.99 -11.10
CA TYR A 17 20.73 -11.85 -11.68
C TYR A 17 21.86 -12.28 -12.62
N LYS A 18 22.63 -13.30 -12.23
CA LYS A 18 23.73 -13.85 -13.05
C LYS A 18 23.22 -14.48 -14.34
N ASP A 19 22.13 -15.24 -14.25
CA ASP A 19 21.57 -16.01 -15.38
C ASP A 19 20.64 -15.14 -16.27
N LYS A 20 20.41 -13.86 -15.92
CA LYS A 20 19.50 -12.91 -16.61
C LYS A 20 18.07 -13.45 -16.82
N THR A 21 17.65 -14.43 -16.02
CA THR A 21 16.33 -15.06 -16.07
C THR A 21 15.29 -14.35 -15.18
N GLY A 22 15.69 -13.32 -14.44
CA GLY A 22 14.81 -12.54 -13.55
C GLY A 22 13.85 -11.60 -14.30
N LYS A 23 12.55 -11.70 -14.01
CA LYS A 23 11.45 -10.88 -14.57
C LYS A 23 11.57 -9.36 -14.33
N MET A 24 12.46 -8.90 -13.43
CA MET A 24 12.72 -7.48 -13.14
C MET A 24 14.23 -7.23 -13.06
N LEU A 25 14.79 -6.71 -14.16
CA LEU A 25 16.24 -6.65 -14.43
C LEU A 25 17.07 -5.69 -13.56
N SER A 26 16.44 -4.84 -12.73
CA SER A 26 17.18 -3.89 -11.88
C SER A 26 16.80 -4.02 -10.41
N PHE A 27 17.82 -4.08 -9.55
CA PHE A 27 17.67 -4.21 -8.10
C PHE A 27 16.89 -3.02 -7.51
N LEU A 28 17.08 -1.84 -8.11
CA LEU A 28 16.30 -0.64 -7.81
C LEU A 28 14.81 -0.82 -8.10
N GLU A 29 14.45 -1.61 -9.11
CA GLU A 29 13.07 -1.88 -9.48
C GLU A 29 12.40 -2.86 -8.50
N ALA A 30 13.18 -3.84 -8.02
CA ALA A 30 12.74 -4.76 -6.99
C ALA A 30 12.59 -4.08 -5.61
N MET A 31 13.44 -3.09 -5.29
CA MET A 31 13.38 -2.33 -4.03
C MET A 31 12.39 -1.16 -4.06
N ARG A 32 12.03 -0.65 -5.22
CA ARG A 32 11.06 0.45 -5.42
C ARG A 32 9.74 0.29 -4.62
N PRO A 33 9.10 -0.89 -4.56
CA PRO A 33 7.94 -1.09 -3.68
C PRO A 33 8.23 -1.00 -2.17
N LEU A 34 9.41 -1.45 -1.75
CA LEU A 34 9.85 -1.33 -0.35
C LEU A 34 10.02 0.15 0.01
N VAL A 35 10.61 0.94 -0.90
CA VAL A 35 10.79 2.38 -0.72
C VAL A 35 9.43 3.08 -0.51
N SER A 36 8.43 2.82 -1.35
CA SER A 36 7.10 3.44 -1.20
C SER A 36 6.45 3.14 0.15
N THR A 37 6.57 1.89 0.61
CA THR A 37 6.05 1.48 1.92
C THR A 37 6.78 2.17 3.06
N LEU A 38 8.12 2.18 3.01
CA LEU A 38 8.95 2.85 4.02
C LEU A 38 8.67 4.35 4.06
N THR A 39 8.53 5.01 2.91
CA THR A 39 8.18 6.43 2.82
C THR A 39 6.85 6.71 3.53
N LEU A 40 5.82 5.87 3.32
CA LEU A 40 4.54 6.01 4.02
C LEU A 40 4.71 5.94 5.54
N PHE A 41 5.42 4.93 6.04
CA PHE A 41 5.66 4.80 7.49
C PHE A 41 6.44 6.00 8.04
N THR A 42 7.48 6.46 7.35
CA THR A 42 8.24 7.62 7.79
C THR A 42 7.39 8.89 7.85
N LEU A 43 6.53 9.13 6.85
CA LEU A 43 5.63 10.29 6.82
C LEU A 43 4.59 10.23 7.95
N MET A 44 4.01 9.06 8.20
CA MET A 44 3.01 8.90 9.27
C MET A 44 3.63 9.07 10.66
N ILE A 45 4.85 8.54 10.86
CA ILE A 45 5.62 8.75 12.10
C ILE A 45 5.98 10.22 12.25
N HIS A 46 6.45 10.86 11.18
CA HIS A 46 6.81 12.28 11.18
C HIS A 46 5.61 13.17 11.54
N TRP A 47 4.44 12.90 10.94
CA TRP A 47 3.20 13.59 11.29
C TRP A 47 2.84 13.41 12.78
N SER A 48 3.02 12.21 13.32
CA SER A 48 2.80 11.95 14.74
C SER A 48 3.74 12.74 15.65
N TYR A 49 4.98 13.00 15.23
CA TYR A 49 5.95 13.78 16.03
C TYR A 49 5.70 15.29 15.98
N ILE A 50 5.20 15.82 14.87
CA ILE A 50 4.94 17.26 14.68
C ILE A 50 3.57 17.66 15.24
N SER A 51 2.63 16.72 15.30
CA SER A 51 1.28 16.96 15.80
C SER A 51 1.28 17.53 17.22
N SER A 52 0.55 18.63 17.41
CA SER A 52 0.43 19.30 18.71
C SER A 52 -0.64 18.68 19.61
N ILE A 53 -1.63 17.99 19.04
CA ILE A 53 -2.72 17.33 19.78
C ILE A 53 -2.40 15.88 20.17
N ASP A 54 -1.25 15.34 19.71
CA ASP A 54 -0.92 13.93 19.85
C ASP A 54 -2.07 13.05 19.31
N ILE A 55 -2.27 13.11 17.98
CA ILE A 55 -3.38 12.45 17.28
C ILE A 55 -3.46 10.95 17.62
N VAL A 56 -2.32 10.33 17.97
CA VAL A 56 -2.23 8.92 18.36
C VAL A 56 -2.89 8.66 19.71
N GLN A 57 -2.77 9.57 20.68
CA GLN A 57 -3.46 9.47 21.97
C GLN A 57 -4.94 9.85 21.85
N SER A 58 -5.24 10.89 21.05
CA SER A 58 -6.60 11.40 20.89
C SER A 58 -7.53 10.41 20.16
N GLN A 59 -7.11 9.89 19.00
CA GLN A 59 -7.89 8.93 18.22
C GLN A 59 -7.01 7.81 17.63
N PRO A 60 -6.52 6.87 18.46
CA PRO A 60 -5.65 5.78 18.02
C PRO A 60 -6.31 4.90 16.95
N ARG A 61 -7.60 4.59 17.11
CA ARG A 61 -8.35 3.71 16.20
C ARG A 61 -8.34 4.23 14.76
N LEU A 62 -8.60 5.52 14.60
CA LEU A 62 -8.65 6.18 13.30
C LEU A 62 -7.27 6.24 12.64
N TYR A 63 -6.24 6.57 13.44
CA TYR A 63 -4.86 6.62 12.97
C TYR A 63 -4.39 5.24 12.46
N TYR A 64 -4.54 4.19 13.27
CA TYR A 64 -4.13 2.84 12.87
C TYR A 64 -4.92 2.32 11.66
N TRP A 65 -6.22 2.61 11.60
CA TRP A 65 -7.05 2.28 10.43
C TRP A 65 -6.54 2.94 9.15
N THR A 66 -6.21 4.23 9.23
CA THR A 66 -5.72 5.03 8.11
C THR A 66 -4.36 4.51 7.62
N VAL A 67 -3.41 4.28 8.54
CA VAL A 67 -2.09 3.71 8.23
C VAL A 67 -2.25 2.33 7.57
N GLY A 68 -3.09 1.46 8.14
CA GLY A 68 -3.32 0.12 7.61
C GLY A 68 -3.98 0.14 6.23
N THR A 69 -4.96 1.01 6.01
CA THR A 69 -5.66 1.13 4.72
C THR A 69 -4.74 1.68 3.63
N ALA A 70 -3.94 2.70 3.96
CA ALA A 70 -2.98 3.27 3.03
C ALA A 70 -1.85 2.27 2.68
N PHE A 71 -1.37 1.51 3.67
CA PHE A 71 -0.44 0.40 3.45
C PHE A 71 -1.05 -0.68 2.55
N SER A 72 -2.29 -1.09 2.82
CA SER A 72 -2.99 -2.12 2.04
C SER A 72 -3.19 -1.69 0.59
N HIS A 73 -3.53 -0.41 0.35
CA HIS A 73 -3.62 0.14 -1.00
C HIS A 73 -2.30 0.01 -1.77
N ILE A 74 -1.17 0.39 -1.18
CA ILE A 74 0.16 0.25 -1.80
C ILE A 74 0.50 -1.23 -2.03
N ALA A 75 0.26 -2.08 -1.04
CA ALA A 75 0.54 -3.51 -1.11
C ALA A 75 -0.26 -4.22 -2.20
N CYS A 76 -1.55 -3.88 -2.38
CA CYS A 76 -2.37 -4.45 -3.45
C CYS A 76 -1.83 -4.08 -4.84
N HIS A 77 -1.46 -2.82 -5.07
CA HIS A 77 -0.83 -2.39 -6.32
C HIS A 77 0.49 -3.13 -6.60
N LEU A 78 1.30 -3.34 -5.57
CA LEU A 78 2.54 -4.11 -5.66
C LEU A 78 2.27 -5.54 -6.11
N ILE A 79 1.33 -6.24 -5.45
CA ILE A 79 0.97 -7.62 -5.80
C ILE A 79 0.53 -7.70 -7.26
N ILE A 80 -0.35 -6.79 -7.70
CA ILE A 80 -0.85 -6.76 -9.07
C ILE A 80 0.28 -6.52 -10.06
N ALA A 81 1.14 -5.52 -9.82
CA ALA A 81 2.27 -5.22 -10.70
C ALA A 81 3.25 -6.41 -10.84
N GLN A 82 3.46 -7.17 -9.76
CA GLN A 82 4.29 -8.38 -9.81
C GLN A 82 3.62 -9.50 -10.63
N MET A 83 2.32 -9.70 -10.45
CA MET A 83 1.57 -10.78 -11.13
C MET A 83 1.40 -10.49 -12.63
N SER A 84 1.10 -9.25 -13.01
CA SER A 84 0.91 -8.83 -14.40
C SER A 84 2.21 -8.48 -15.13
N SER A 85 3.36 -8.54 -14.44
CA SER A 85 4.66 -8.07 -14.94
C SER A 85 4.64 -6.63 -15.46
N THR A 86 3.73 -5.79 -14.95
CA THR A 86 3.69 -4.36 -15.27
C THR A 86 4.63 -3.58 -14.36
N ARG A 87 5.11 -2.42 -14.83
CA ARG A 87 5.94 -1.53 -14.03
C ARG A 87 5.09 -0.95 -12.90
N CYS A 88 5.53 -1.13 -11.65
CA CYS A 88 4.91 -0.45 -10.52
C CYS A 88 5.32 1.03 -10.55
N GLU A 89 4.35 1.93 -10.62
CA GLU A 89 4.60 3.35 -10.39
C GLU A 89 5.04 3.55 -8.93
N LEU A 90 6.22 4.15 -8.75
CA LEU A 90 6.93 4.28 -7.46
C LEU A 90 6.24 5.25 -6.49
N ILE A 91 5.63 6.29 -7.03
CA ILE A 91 5.01 7.37 -6.27
C ILE A 91 3.55 7.34 -6.63
N ASN A 92 2.81 6.56 -5.86
CA ASN A 92 1.39 6.41 -6.04
C ASN A 92 0.72 7.76 -5.79
N GLN A 93 -0.27 8.15 -6.59
CA GLN A 93 -1.01 9.42 -6.49
C GLN A 93 -1.60 9.66 -5.07
N SER A 94 -1.73 8.59 -4.28
CA SER A 94 -2.15 8.57 -2.89
C SER A 94 -1.12 9.08 -1.86
N LEU A 95 0.17 9.13 -2.18
CA LEU A 95 1.21 9.70 -1.31
C LEU A 95 1.24 11.23 -1.36
N LEU A 96 0.80 11.80 -2.49
CA LEU A 96 0.74 13.25 -2.70
C LEU A 96 -0.19 13.96 -1.70
N PRO A 97 -1.45 13.51 -1.47
CA PRO A 97 -2.30 14.12 -0.45
C PRO A 97 -1.72 13.97 0.97
N LEU A 98 -1.05 12.86 1.27
CA LEU A 98 -0.38 12.68 2.57
C LEU A 98 0.72 13.72 2.75
N PHE A 99 1.57 13.92 1.74
CA PHE A 99 2.63 14.92 1.77
C PHE A 99 2.09 16.34 1.95
N THR A 100 0.99 16.67 1.28
CA THR A 100 0.34 17.98 1.44
C THR A 100 -0.18 18.21 2.85
N ILE A 101 -0.76 17.18 3.49
CA ILE A 101 -1.29 17.28 4.86
C ILE A 101 -0.14 17.46 5.86
N VAL A 102 0.93 16.67 5.73
CA VAL A 102 2.10 16.77 6.61
C VAL A 102 2.79 18.14 6.46
N ALA A 103 2.94 18.63 5.23
CA ALA A 103 3.48 19.96 4.99
C ALA A 103 2.60 21.05 5.61
N LEU A 104 1.26 20.94 5.46
CA LEU A 104 0.33 21.93 6.00
C LEU A 104 0.37 21.96 7.54
N VAL A 105 0.41 20.80 8.20
CA VAL A 105 0.55 20.69 9.66
C VAL A 105 1.91 21.21 10.15
N GLN A 106 2.97 21.06 9.35
CA GLN A 106 4.29 21.62 9.66
C GLN A 106 4.32 23.16 9.61
N PHE A 107 3.52 23.78 8.74
CA PHE A 107 3.48 25.24 8.59
C PHE A 107 2.37 25.92 9.41
N LEU A 108 1.27 25.23 9.71
CA LEU A 108 0.14 25.75 10.47
C LEU A 108 -0.12 24.87 11.69
N THR A 109 -0.12 25.47 12.88
CA THR A 109 -0.56 24.79 14.12
C THR A 109 -2.07 24.61 14.09
N LEU A 110 -2.50 23.42 13.70
CA LEU A 110 -3.90 23.09 13.47
C LEU A 110 -4.43 22.20 14.59
N ASN A 111 -4.58 22.73 15.80
CA ASN A 111 -5.03 21.99 17.00
C ASN A 111 -6.17 20.97 16.72
N ASP A 112 -7.44 21.36 16.80
CA ASP A 112 -8.57 20.43 16.58
C ASP A 112 -8.76 20.08 15.09
N VAL A 113 -8.26 20.93 14.19
CA VAL A 113 -8.38 20.76 12.74
C VAL A 113 -7.56 19.56 12.23
N GLU A 114 -6.48 19.18 12.91
CA GLU A 114 -5.71 17.97 12.62
C GLU A 114 -6.57 16.69 12.62
N VAL A 115 -7.52 16.59 13.55
CA VAL A 115 -8.42 15.43 13.67
C VAL A 115 -9.40 15.37 12.49
N TYR A 116 -9.94 16.52 12.07
CA TYR A 116 -10.81 16.60 10.89
C TYR A 116 -10.06 16.28 9.60
N LEU A 117 -8.80 16.71 9.48
CA LEU A 117 -7.92 16.36 8.37
C LEU A 117 -7.63 14.86 8.33
N LEU A 118 -7.38 14.23 9.49
CA LEU A 118 -7.20 12.78 9.57
C LEU A 118 -8.48 12.04 9.13
N TRP A 119 -9.65 12.51 9.54
CA TRP A 119 -10.94 11.96 9.10
C TRP A 119 -11.14 12.07 7.59
N ALA A 120 -10.88 13.26 7.03
CA ALA A 120 -11.00 13.50 5.60
C ALA A 120 -10.05 12.60 4.80
N TYR A 121 -8.80 12.47 5.24
CA TYR A 121 -7.82 11.60 4.60
C TYR A 121 -8.19 10.11 4.74
N CYS A 122 -8.70 9.69 5.90
CA CYS A 122 -9.20 8.33 6.14
C CYS A 122 -10.32 7.95 5.16
N ILE A 123 -11.33 8.82 5.00
CA ILE A 123 -12.43 8.57 4.05
C ILE A 123 -11.87 8.50 2.63
N TYR A 124 -11.01 9.46 2.25
CA TYR A 124 -10.43 9.51 0.91
C TYR A 124 -9.65 8.24 0.56
N ILE A 125 -8.76 7.78 1.45
CA ILE A 125 -7.95 6.58 1.21
C ILE A 125 -8.79 5.30 1.19
N THR A 126 -9.79 5.22 2.06
CA THR A 126 -10.70 4.06 2.12
C THR A 126 -11.51 3.95 0.84
N LEU A 127 -12.09 5.07 0.37
CA LEU A 127 -12.87 5.10 -0.86
C LEU A 127 -12.01 4.75 -2.08
N LYS A 128 -10.80 5.33 -2.17
CA LYS A 128 -9.82 4.97 -3.20
C LYS A 128 -9.48 3.48 -3.19
N HIS A 129 -9.21 2.91 -2.01
CA HIS A 129 -8.88 1.51 -1.86
C HIS A 129 -10.02 0.57 -2.29
N VAL A 130 -11.26 0.89 -1.91
CA VAL A 130 -12.44 0.10 -2.28
C VAL A 130 -12.71 0.18 -3.79
N LEU A 131 -12.71 1.39 -4.38
CA LEU A 131 -12.93 1.55 -5.82
C LEU A 131 -11.85 0.84 -6.64
N PHE A 132 -10.59 0.94 -6.22
CA PHE A 132 -9.49 0.22 -6.85
C PHE A 132 -9.71 -1.30 -6.78
N GLY A 133 -10.06 -1.83 -5.60
CA GLY A 133 -10.35 -3.25 -5.43
C GLY A 133 -11.49 -3.74 -6.34
N ILE A 134 -12.60 -3.00 -6.42
CA ILE A 134 -13.72 -3.33 -7.30
C ILE A 134 -13.30 -3.33 -8.77
N GLY A 135 -12.53 -2.33 -9.20
CA GLY A 135 -12.03 -2.22 -10.58
C GLY A 135 -11.19 -3.43 -10.96
N VAL A 136 -10.21 -3.78 -10.13
CA VAL A 136 -9.31 -4.93 -10.38
C VAL A 136 -10.08 -6.25 -10.43
N VAL A 137 -11.02 -6.47 -9.50
CA VAL A 137 -11.84 -7.70 -9.51
C VAL A 137 -12.66 -7.78 -10.79
N LYS A 138 -13.25 -6.67 -11.22
CA LYS A 138 -14.03 -6.62 -12.46
C LYS A 138 -13.17 -6.92 -13.69
N GLU A 139 -11.99 -6.30 -13.80
CA GLU A 139 -11.04 -6.55 -14.90
C GLU A 139 -10.60 -8.01 -14.94
N MET A 140 -10.31 -8.61 -13.78
CA MET A 140 -9.94 -10.03 -13.69
C MET A 140 -11.09 -10.94 -14.11
N CYS A 141 -12.31 -10.65 -13.66
CA CYS A 141 -13.50 -11.41 -14.07
C CYS A 141 -13.75 -11.34 -15.58
N GLU A 142 -13.61 -10.16 -16.19
CA GLU A 142 -13.73 -9.97 -17.64
C GLU A 142 -12.61 -10.70 -18.39
N HIS A 143 -11.36 -10.61 -17.90
CA HIS A 143 -10.21 -11.26 -18.52
C HIS A 143 -10.29 -12.79 -18.49
N PHE A 144 -10.74 -13.38 -17.37
CA PHE A 144 -10.86 -14.83 -17.21
C PHE A 144 -12.23 -15.39 -17.61
N ASN A 145 -13.20 -14.53 -17.96
CA ASN A 145 -14.58 -14.92 -18.25
C ASN A 145 -15.26 -15.70 -17.11
N ILE A 146 -14.96 -15.32 -15.85
CA ILE A 146 -15.51 -15.96 -14.64
C ILE A 146 -16.36 -14.94 -13.88
N GLN A 147 -17.53 -15.35 -13.39
CA GLN A 147 -18.33 -14.53 -12.49
C GLN A 147 -17.77 -14.59 -11.07
N ALA A 148 -17.30 -13.45 -10.54
CA ALA A 148 -16.91 -13.35 -9.13
C ALA A 148 -18.07 -13.79 -8.23
N PHE A 149 -17.75 -14.55 -7.18
CA PHE A 149 -18.70 -15.05 -6.19
C PHE A 149 -19.81 -15.98 -6.71
N SER A 150 -19.63 -16.61 -7.88
CA SER A 150 -20.52 -17.66 -8.36
C SER A 150 -20.23 -18.98 -7.62
N ILE A 151 -21.03 -19.32 -6.62
CA ILE A 151 -20.98 -20.62 -5.93
C ILE A 151 -21.94 -21.55 -6.68
N PRO A 152 -21.45 -22.57 -7.41
CA PRO A 152 -22.34 -23.56 -8.00
C PRO A 152 -23.08 -24.27 -6.86
N LYS A 153 -24.41 -24.31 -6.92
CA LYS A 153 -25.21 -25.08 -5.97
C LYS A 153 -24.84 -26.55 -6.15
N VAL A 154 -24.26 -27.17 -5.12
CA VAL A 154 -24.07 -28.62 -5.05
C VAL A 154 -25.47 -29.23 -5.00
N SER A 155 -25.91 -29.83 -6.11
CA SER A 155 -27.10 -30.67 -6.12
C SER A 155 -26.76 -31.96 -5.38
N VAL A 156 -27.20 -32.06 -4.13
CA VAL A 156 -27.19 -33.31 -3.36
C VAL A 156 -28.15 -34.27 -4.08
N GLN A 157 -27.60 -35.32 -4.70
CA GLN A 157 -28.36 -36.48 -5.18
C GLN A 157 -28.46 -37.53 -4.07
#